data_AF-A0A835VMN9-F1
#
_entry.id   AF-A0A835VMN9-F1
#
_cell.length_a   1.000
_cell.length_b   1.000
_cell.length_c   1.000
_cell.angle_alpha   90.00
_cell.angle_beta   90.00
_cell.angle_gamma   90.00
#
_symmetry.space_group_name_H-M   'P 1'
#
loop_
_entity.id
_entity.type
_entity.pdbx_description
1 polymer ?
#
loop_
_entity_poly.entity_id
_entity_poly.type
_entity_poly.pdbx_seq_one_letter_code
_entity_poly.pdbx_strand_id
1 'polypeptide(L)'
;MFVALMEAILMSGTLFSVRYIMGYAYSEDKEVVDYVKDMAPLVCASVFMDSLQGVLSGVARGCGWQHIGAYVNLGAFYLIGIPTSIFLGFVWHVGGKGLWIGILCGSTVQTILLSLVTIFTNWEIQAKMARERLSDETKPLVMNDCK
;
A
#
# COMPACT_ATOMS: atom_id res chain seq x y z
N MET A 1 -5.85 10.78 6.97
CA MET A 1 -4.59 10.52 7.70
C MET A 1 -4.83 10.08 9.15
N PHE A 2 -5.55 10.83 9.99
CA PHE A 2 -5.80 10.43 11.40
C PHE A 2 -6.42 9.02 11.56
N VAL A 3 -7.46 8.70 10.78
CA VAL A 3 -8.12 7.37 10.83
C VAL A 3 -7.14 6.24 10.46
N ALA A 4 -6.27 6.45 9.47
CA ALA A 4 -5.28 5.47 9.04
C ALA A 4 -4.15 5.29 10.08
N LEU A 5 -3.74 6.37 10.76
CA LEU A 5 -2.76 6.28 11.84
C LEU A 5 -3.32 5.52 13.04
N MET A 6 -4.59 5.77 13.40
CA MET A 6 -5.25 5.03 14.48
C MET A 6 -5.40 3.54 14.14
N GLU A 7 -5.81 3.23 12.91
CA GLU A 7 -5.94 1.85 12.44
C GLU A 7 -4.59 1.12 12.42
N ALA A 8 -3.54 1.75 11.90
CA ALA A 8 -2.20 1.15 11.88
C ALA A 8 -1.63 0.91 13.29
N ILE A 9 -1.86 1.84 14.24
CA ILE A 9 -1.43 1.69 15.63
C ILE A 9 -2.21 0.56 16.32
N LEU A 10 -3.53 0.49 16.12
CA LEU A 10 -4.37 -0.55 16.70
C LEU A 10 -3.99 -1.92 16.14
N MET A 11 -3.91 -2.07 14.81
CA MET A 11 -3.55 -3.33 14.17
C MET A 11 -2.15 -3.78 14.55
N SER A 12 -1.15 -2.90 14.49
CA SER A 12 0.23 -3.24 14.88
C SER A 12 0.33 -3.59 16.37
N GLY A 13 -0.39 -2.87 17.23
CA GLY A 13 -0.42 -3.12 18.67
C GLY A 13 -1.06 -4.47 19.02
N THR A 14 -2.20 -4.79 18.40
CA THR A 14 -2.87 -6.09 18.58
C THR A 14 -2.01 -7.21 18.02
N LEU A 15 -1.46 -7.07 16.82
CA LEU A 15 -0.64 -8.09 16.18
C LEU A 15 0.64 -8.39 17.00
N PHE A 16 1.29 -7.35 17.51
CA PHE A 16 2.46 -7.50 18.37
C PHE A 16 2.11 -8.15 19.72
N SER A 17 0.95 -7.84 20.30
CA SER A 17 0.51 -8.43 21.57
C SER A 17 0.19 -9.92 21.44
N VAL A 18 -0.38 -10.32 20.30
CA VAL A 18 -0.78 -11.71 20.04
C VAL A 18 0.35 -12.52 19.37
N ARG A 19 1.54 -11.92 19.16
CA ARG A 19 2.65 -12.54 18.40
C ARG A 19 3.10 -13.92 18.89
N TYR A 20 2.89 -14.22 20.17
CA TYR A 20 3.26 -15.51 20.78
C TYR A 20 2.20 -16.60 20.63
N ILE A 21 0.95 -16.23 20.30
CA ILE A 21 -0.19 -17.14 20.18
C ILE A 21 -0.58 -17.28 18.70
N MET A 22 -0.39 -16.23 17.90
CA MET A 22 -0.81 -16.18 16.50
C MET A 22 -0.22 -17.31 15.66
N GLY A 23 1.03 -17.71 15.88
CA GLY A 23 1.64 -18.85 15.18
C GLY A 23 0.88 -20.16 15.39
N TYR A 24 0.39 -20.39 16.62
CA TYR A 24 -0.36 -21.61 16.98
C TYR A 24 -1.74 -21.69 16.31
N ALA A 25 -2.28 -20.56 15.84
CA ALA A 25 -3.53 -20.56 15.07
C ALA A 25 -3.36 -21.15 13.66
N TYR A 26 -2.13 -21.14 13.12
CA TYR A 26 -1.82 -21.58 11.75
C TYR A 26 -1.03 -22.88 11.70
N SER A 27 -0.26 -23.20 12.74
CA SER A 27 0.55 -24.41 12.79
C SER A 27 0.74 -24.90 14.23
N GLU A 28 0.75 -26.21 14.41
CA GLU A 28 1.13 -26.85 15.68
C GLU A 28 2.66 -27.06 15.79
N ASP A 29 3.39 -26.90 14.69
CA ASP A 29 4.84 -27.02 14.65
C ASP A 29 5.52 -25.81 15.29
N LYS A 30 6.27 -26.05 16.37
CA LYS A 30 6.98 -25.02 17.12
C LYS A 30 7.99 -24.24 16.27
N GLU A 31 8.61 -24.88 15.28
CA GLU A 31 9.56 -24.20 14.39
C GLU A 31 8.88 -23.11 13.57
N VAL A 32 7.66 -23.39 13.08
CA VAL A 32 6.84 -22.41 12.35
C VAL A 32 6.34 -21.31 13.28
N VAL A 33 5.93 -21.66 14.51
CA VAL A 33 5.45 -20.67 15.50
C VAL A 33 6.56 -19.69 15.88
N ASP A 34 7.77 -20.17 16.17
CA ASP A 34 8.90 -19.31 16.50
C ASP A 34 9.32 -18.44 15.31
N TYR A 35 9.24 -18.97 14.10
CA TYR A 35 9.50 -18.20 12.88
C TYR A 35 8.48 -17.07 12.65
N VAL A 36 7.17 -17.32 12.87
CA VAL A 36 6.12 -16.30 12.79
C VAL A 36 6.30 -15.22 13.85
N LYS A 37 6.67 -15.61 15.07
CA LYS A 37 6.97 -14.67 16.16
C LYS A 37 8.12 -13.74 15.80
N ASP A 38 9.18 -14.24 15.18
CA ASP A 38 10.31 -13.43 14.70
C ASP A 38 9.93 -12.51 13.54
N MET A 39 8.99 -12.93 12.69
CA MET A 39 8.46 -12.16 11.58
C MET A 39 7.50 -11.04 12.04
N ALA A 40 6.96 -11.11 13.25
CA ALA A 40 5.95 -10.18 13.74
C ALA A 40 6.30 -8.69 13.57
N PRO A 41 7.53 -8.21 13.84
CA PRO A 41 7.89 -6.81 13.59
C PRO A 41 7.83 -6.42 12.11
N LEU A 42 8.21 -7.35 11.22
CA LEU A 42 8.15 -7.19 9.77
C LEU A 42 6.70 -7.10 9.28
N VAL A 43 5.81 -7.90 9.87
CA VAL A 43 4.37 -7.86 9.58
C VAL A 43 3.76 -6.54 10.07
N CYS A 44 4.10 -6.07 11.28
CA CYS A 44 3.65 -4.76 11.75
C CYS A 44 4.07 -3.62 10.80
N ALA A 45 5.32 -3.65 10.31
CA ALA A 45 5.78 -2.67 9.33
C ALA A 45 5.01 -2.77 8.00
N SER A 46 4.68 -3.99 7.57
CA SER A 46 3.87 -4.23 6.37
C SER A 46 2.48 -3.64 6.50
N VAL A 47 1.79 -3.90 7.62
CA VAL A 47 0.45 -3.34 7.90
C VAL A 47 0.48 -1.82 7.87
N PHE A 48 1.47 -1.19 8.50
CA PHE A 48 1.60 0.26 8.47
C PHE A 48 1.77 0.81 7.04
N MET A 49 2.59 0.16 6.23
CA MET A 49 2.78 0.54 4.83
C MET A 49 1.51 0.33 4.01
N ASP A 50 0.79 -0.77 4.21
CA ASP A 50 -0.46 -1.09 3.52
C ASP A 50 -1.55 -0.05 3.84
N SER A 51 -1.65 0.42 5.09
CA SER A 51 -2.57 1.50 5.47
C SER A 51 -2.26 2.80 4.72
N LEU A 52 -0.98 3.17 4.58
CA LEU A 52 -0.58 4.35 3.80
C LEU A 52 -0.88 4.17 2.32
N GLN A 53 -0.56 2.99 1.77
CA GLN A 53 -0.78 2.67 0.37
C GLN A 53 -2.28 2.69 0.02
N GLY A 54 -3.14 2.22 0.94
CA GLY A 54 -4.59 2.28 0.82
C GLY A 54 -5.12 3.71 0.75
N VAL A 55 -4.62 4.61 1.60
CA VAL A 55 -4.99 6.03 1.58
C VAL A 55 -4.55 6.68 0.26
N LEU A 56 -3.29 6.51 -0.14
CA LEU A 56 -2.75 7.11 -1.37
C LEU A 56 -3.44 6.57 -2.62
N SER A 57 -3.72 5.27 -2.66
CA SER A 57 -4.50 4.65 -3.74
C SER A 57 -5.94 5.16 -3.76
N GLY A 58 -6.51 5.46 -2.59
CA GLY A 58 -7.79 6.17 -2.48
C GLY A 58 -7.75 7.56 -3.10
N VAL A 59 -6.73 8.36 -2.77
CA VAL A 59 -6.53 9.71 -3.34
C VAL A 59 -6.33 9.63 -4.86
N ALA A 60 -5.46 8.74 -5.33
CA ALA A 60 -5.20 8.55 -6.76
C ALA A 60 -6.47 8.16 -7.53
N ARG A 61 -7.31 7.27 -6.96
CA ARG A 61 -8.61 6.92 -7.54
C ARG A 61 -9.58 8.11 -7.54
N GLY A 62 -9.64 8.88 -6.46
CA GLY A 62 -10.49 10.07 -6.35
C GLY A 62 -10.13 11.18 -7.33
N CYS A 63 -8.84 11.36 -7.62
CA CYS A 63 -8.37 12.36 -8.60
C CYS A 63 -8.38 11.85 -10.06
N GLY A 64 -8.58 10.55 -10.28
CA GLY A 64 -8.53 9.92 -11.61
C GLY A 64 -7.11 9.60 -12.09
N TRP A 65 -6.12 9.57 -11.21
CA TRP A 65 -4.71 9.26 -11.52
C TRP A 65 -4.36 7.79 -11.42
N GLN A 66 -5.34 6.92 -11.66
CA GLN A 66 -5.16 5.47 -11.58
C GLN A 66 -4.03 4.99 -12.49
N HIS A 67 -3.86 5.62 -13.66
CA HIS A 67 -2.79 5.33 -14.61
C HIS A 67 -1.39 5.62 -14.02
N ILE A 68 -1.20 6.78 -13.38
CA ILE A 68 0.07 7.13 -12.71
C ILE A 68 0.35 6.13 -11.59
N GLY A 69 -0.66 5.82 -10.77
CA GLY A 69 -0.53 4.85 -9.69
C GLY A 69 -0.15 3.45 -10.18
N ALA A 70 -0.70 3.01 -11.31
CA ALA A 70 -0.37 1.72 -11.92
C ALA A 70 1.09 1.66 -12.40
N TYR A 71 1.58 2.72 -13.08
CA TYR A 71 2.98 2.77 -13.52
C TYR A 71 3.95 2.78 -12.33
N VAL A 72 3.65 3.56 -11.30
CA VAL A 72 4.46 3.62 -10.08
C VAL A 72 4.47 2.27 -9.35
N ASN A 73 3.31 1.61 -9.26
CA ASN A 73 3.20 0.27 -8.67
C ASN A 73 4.05 -0.75 -9.42
N LEU A 74 3.92 -0.80 -10.75
CA LEU A 74 4.66 -1.74 -11.58
C LEU A 74 6.16 -1.51 -11.46
N GLY A 75 6.61 -0.25 -11.56
CA GLY A 75 8.01 0.11 -11.40
C GLY A 75 8.56 -0.28 -10.02
N ALA A 76 7.86 0.06 -8.94
CA ALA A 76 8.32 -0.20 -7.59
C ALA A 76 8.46 -1.70 -7.28
N PHE A 77 7.46 -2.51 -7.65
CA PHE A 77 7.51 -3.94 -7.38
C PHE A 77 8.41 -4.71 -8.35
N TYR A 78 8.39 -4.41 -9.65
CA TYR A 78 9.15 -5.18 -10.63
C TYR A 78 10.62 -4.78 -10.71
N LEU A 79 10.94 -3.48 -10.60
CA LEU A 79 12.32 -3.01 -10.73
C LEU A 79 13.08 -3.03 -9.40
N ILE A 80 12.38 -2.94 -8.27
CA ILE A 80 13.03 -2.87 -6.95
C ILE A 80 12.59 -4.01 -6.05
N GLY A 81 11.28 -4.24 -5.89
CA GLY A 81 10.75 -5.26 -4.99
C GLY A 81 11.27 -6.67 -5.31
N ILE A 82 11.02 -7.15 -6.53
CA ILE A 82 11.40 -8.50 -6.97
C ILE A 82 12.93 -8.70 -6.95
N PRO A 83 13.77 -7.81 -7.51
CA PRO A 83 15.22 -7.97 -7.41
C PRO A 83 15.72 -8.00 -5.97
N THR A 84 15.16 -7.16 -5.09
CA THR A 84 15.52 -7.11 -3.68
C THR A 84 15.08 -8.38 -2.93
N SER A 85 13.88 -8.90 -3.22
CA SER A 85 13.39 -10.18 -2.68
C SER A 85 14.28 -11.35 -3.11
N ILE A 86 14.67 -11.42 -4.38
CA ILE A 86 15.53 -12.49 -4.89
C ILE A 86 16.92 -12.38 -4.26
N PHE A 87 17.48 -11.17 -4.21
CA PHE A 87 18.80 -10.93 -3.63
C PHE A 87 18.84 -11.32 -2.14
N LEU A 88 17.90 -10.84 -1.32
CA LEU A 88 17.87 -11.14 0.11
C LEU A 88 17.51 -12.60 0.39
N GLY A 89 16.56 -13.17 -0.35
CA GLY A 89 16.09 -14.54 -0.15
C GLY A 89 17.15 -15.57 -0.54
N PHE A 90 17.77 -15.40 -1.71
CA PHE A 90 18.65 -16.42 -2.31
C PHE A 90 20.13 -16.12 -2.21
N VAL A 91 20.58 -14.86 -2.30
CA VAL A 91 22.02 -14.53 -2.23
C VAL A 91 22.47 -14.45 -0.77
N TRP A 92 21.69 -13.78 0.07
CA TRP A 92 22.01 -13.63 1.48
C TRP A 92 21.43 -14.76 2.36
N HIS A 93 20.77 -15.75 1.75
CA HIS A 93 20.16 -16.91 2.41
C HIS A 93 19.27 -16.56 3.62
N VAL A 94 18.61 -15.39 3.58
CA VAL A 94 17.67 -14.95 4.62
C VAL A 94 16.30 -15.64 4.45
N GLY A 95 16.14 -16.46 3.40
CA GLY A 95 14.98 -17.31 3.19
C GLY A 95 13.69 -16.51 3.02
N GLY A 96 12.61 -16.97 3.66
CA GLY A 96 11.30 -16.31 3.60
C GLY A 96 11.28 -14.89 4.17
N LYS A 97 12.12 -14.59 5.19
CA LYS A 97 12.28 -13.23 5.74
C LYS A 97 12.79 -12.28 4.65
N GLY A 98 13.75 -12.72 3.84
CA GLY A 98 14.31 -11.93 2.74
C GLY A 98 13.29 -11.62 1.63
N LEU A 99 12.46 -12.61 1.29
CA LEU A 99 11.36 -12.43 0.34
C LEU A 99 10.38 -11.35 0.81
N TRP A 100 9.98 -11.41 2.08
CA TRP A 100 9.04 -10.45 2.69
C TRP A 100 9.63 -9.03 2.78
N ILE A 101 10.91 -8.91 3.14
CA ILE A 101 11.62 -7.61 3.16
C ILE A 101 11.64 -6.98 1.77
N GLY A 102 11.85 -7.75 0.71
CA GLY A 102 11.82 -7.22 -0.65
C GLY A 102 10.43 -6.70 -1.07
N ILE A 103 9.36 -7.38 -0.67
CA ILE A 103 7.98 -6.89 -0.88
C ILE A 103 7.77 -5.58 -0.11
N LEU A 104 8.20 -5.52 1.15
CA LEU A 104 8.12 -4.31 1.97
C LEU A 104 8.91 -3.14 1.36
N CYS A 105 10.08 -3.41 0.78
CA CYS A 105 10.88 -2.41 0.07
C CYS A 105 10.13 -1.86 -1.14
N GLY A 106 9.53 -2.73 -1.97
CA GLY A 106 8.69 -2.33 -3.09
C GLY A 106 7.51 -1.44 -2.65
N SER A 107 6.77 -1.87 -1.63
CA SER A 107 5.66 -1.10 -1.04
C SER A 107 6.10 0.26 -0.51
N THR A 108 7.27 0.32 0.14
CA THR A 108 7.85 1.57 0.66
C THR A 108 8.17 2.55 -0.47
N VAL A 109 8.85 2.09 -1.53
CA VAL A 109 9.16 2.94 -2.69
C VAL A 109 7.88 3.45 -3.35
N GLN A 110 6.91 2.57 -3.59
CA GLN A 110 5.64 2.96 -4.19
C GLN A 110 4.94 4.05 -3.37
N THR A 111 4.89 3.87 -2.05
CA THR A 111 4.27 4.80 -1.10
C THR A 111 4.98 6.16 -1.13
N ILE A 112 6.32 6.19 -1.15
CA ILE A 112 7.10 7.42 -1.26
C ILE A 112 6.79 8.13 -2.58
N LEU A 113 6.84 7.43 -3.72
CA LEU A 113 6.59 8.01 -5.03
C LEU A 113 5.17 8.59 -5.14
N LEU A 114 4.16 7.85 -4.70
CA LEU A 114 2.77 8.34 -4.67
C LEU A 114 2.58 9.52 -3.72
N SER A 115 3.26 9.51 -2.57
CA SER A 115 3.24 10.63 -1.63
C SER A 115 3.85 11.89 -2.24
N LEU A 116 4.99 11.77 -2.93
CA LEU A 116 5.63 12.89 -3.62
C LEU A 116 4.72 13.45 -4.71
N VAL A 117 4.12 12.59 -5.56
CA VAL A 117 3.15 13.02 -6.57
C VAL A 117 2.00 13.78 -5.91
N THR A 118 1.48 13.27 -4.80
CA THR A 118 0.36 13.91 -4.06
C THR A 118 0.75 15.28 -3.48
N ILE A 119 1.95 15.41 -2.92
CA ILE A 119 2.46 16.66 -2.33
C ILE A 119 2.72 17.72 -3.40
N PHE A 120 3.32 17.32 -4.53
CA PHE A 120 3.67 18.25 -5.61
C PHE A 120 2.50 18.56 -6.54
N THR A 121 1.35 17.92 -6.38
CA THR A 121 0.20 18.23 -7.23
C THR A 121 -0.48 19.52 -6.81
N ASN A 122 -0.71 20.39 -7.79
CA ASN A 122 -1.54 21.58 -7.61
C ASN A 122 -3.02 21.20 -7.45
N TRP A 123 -3.50 21.25 -6.21
CA TRP A 123 -4.88 20.93 -5.84
C TRP A 123 -5.93 21.86 -6.44
N GLU A 124 -5.58 23.10 -6.76
CA GLU A 124 -6.51 24.06 -7.38
C GLU A 124 -6.83 23.65 -8.82
N ILE A 125 -5.81 23.22 -9.58
CA ILE A 125 -5.98 22.66 -10.91
C ILE A 125 -6.83 21.39 -10.84
N GLN A 126 -6.60 20.53 -9.86
CA GLN A 126 -7.37 19.29 -9.71
C GLN A 126 -8.83 19.56 -9.35
N ALA A 127 -9.11 20.54 -8.49
CA ALA A 127 -10.47 20.96 -8.18
C ALA A 127 -11.17 21.52 -9.43
N LYS A 128 -10.45 22.28 -10.28
CA LYS A 128 -10.96 22.77 -11.56
C LYS A 128 -11.28 21.62 -12.52
N MET A 129 -10.35 20.68 -12.71
CA MET A 129 -10.55 19.50 -13.55
C MET A 129 -11.73 18.64 -13.07
N ALA A 130 -11.91 18.49 -11.75
CA ALA A 130 -13.05 17.77 -11.19
C ALA A 130 -14.38 18.46 -11.52
N ARG A 131 -14.43 19.80 -11.45
CA ARG A 131 -15.63 20.58 -11.84
C ARG A 131 -15.93 20.48 -13.34
N GLU A 132 -14.91 20.50 -14.19
CA GLU A 132 -15.07 20.34 -15.64
C GLU A 132 -15.60 18.94 -16.01
N ARG A 133 -15.14 17.88 -15.34
CA ARG A 133 -15.67 16.52 -15.55
C ARG A 133 -17.16 16.42 -15.26
N LEU A 134 -17.62 17.04 -14.17
CA LEU A 134 -19.05 17.04 -13.80
C LEU A 134 -19.90 17.89 -14.76
N SER A 135 -19.37 19.01 -15.26
CA SER A 135 -20.12 19.88 -16.17
C SER A 135 -20.28 19.27 -17.56
N ASP A 136 -19.28 18.54 -18.06
CA ASP A 136 -19.37 17.82 -19.33
C ASP A 136 -20.29 16.59 -19.24
N GLU A 137 -20.40 15.94 -18.09
CA GLU A 137 -21.35 14.85 -17.85
C GLU A 137 -22.81 15.35 -17.70
N THR A 138 -22.99 16.59 -17.22
CA THR A 138 -24.31 17.22 -17.10
C THR A 138 -24.89 17.64 -18.45
N LYS A 139 -24.06 18.09 -19.41
CA LYS A 139 -24.51 18.51 -20.75
C LYS A 139 -25.34 17.45 -21.51
N PRO A 140 -24.93 16.17 -21.60
CA PRO A 140 -25.71 15.15 -22.29
C PRO A 140 -26.99 14.73 -21.53
N LEU A 141 -27.04 14.89 -20.20
CA LEU A 141 -28.26 14.59 -19.42
C LEU A 141 -29.36 15.63 -19.68
N VAL A 142 -29.02 16.92 -19.60
CA VAL A 142 -29.98 18.02 -19.87
C VAL A 142 -30.48 18.00 -21.32
N MET A 143 -29.63 17.59 -22.27
CA MET A 143 -29.99 17.53 -23.68
C MET A 143 -30.89 16.34 -24.03
N ASN A 144 -30.90 15.28 -23.22
CA ASN A 144 -31.78 14.11 -23.37
C ASN A 144 -33.14 14.30 -22.67
N ASP A 145 -33.21 15.08 -21.58
CA ASP A 145 -34.49 15.43 -20.92
C ASP A 145 -35.32 16.46 -21.70
N CYS A 146 -34.73 17.15 -22.68
CA CYS A 146 -35.41 18.17 -23.49
C CYS A 146 -36.04 17.62 -24.78
N LYS A 147 -36.24 16.29 -24.88
CA LYS A 147 -36.78 15.62 -26.05
C LYS A 147 -37.98 14.76 -25.69
#